data_AF-N1VSI1-F1
#
_entry.id   AF-N1VSI1-F1
#
_cell.length_a   1.000
_cell.length_b   1.000
_cell.length_c   1.000
_cell.angle_alpha   90.00
_cell.angle_beta   90.00
_cell.angle_gamma   90.00
#
_symmetry.space_group_name_H-M   'P 1'
#
loop_
_entity.id
_entity.type
_entity.pdbx_description
1 polymer ?
#
loop_
_entity_poly.entity_id
_entity_poly.type
_entity_poly.pdbx_seq_one_letter_code
_entity_poly.pdbx_strand_id
1 'polypeptide(L)'
;MVVVLDRHPINQVPKHATSDLNDLQERFFLLQRESFKQKIAHIFLIEGFSSTGKGSILQSLTIRLDPRKFKVYSPYVHQSEDRGYPFLWNFWRVVPRYGEFLFYLNTYYSRLAYLRSEKKINLSEYDHRLLSILNTERILSKDKIIVHKFFLHISKKDQKKRLEDSKKKKKEWELSAFDKDQGEHYKRYFEIFDSILSASRTIDSPWQIITSDKKEDTKLLVFEAIIERLERILKYDSQNALQSINHGMELIP
;
A
#
# COMPACT_ATOMS: atom_id res chain seq x y z
N MET A 1 22.43 -14.49 -11.23
CA MET A 1 22.30 -14.98 -9.85
C MET A 1 20.93 -14.59 -9.36
N VAL A 2 20.04 -15.58 -9.23
CA VAL A 2 18.58 -15.45 -9.09
C VAL A 2 18.24 -14.88 -7.71
N VAL A 3 17.49 -13.78 -7.65
CA VAL A 3 17.20 -13.04 -6.41
C VAL A 3 15.73 -13.28 -6.02
N VAL A 4 15.60 -14.11 -4.97
CA VAL A 4 14.48 -14.63 -4.16
C VAL A 4 13.11 -13.90 -4.11
N LEU A 5 12.93 -12.68 -4.63
CA LEU A 5 11.60 -12.08 -4.85
C LEU A 5 10.76 -12.79 -5.94
N ASP A 6 11.38 -13.71 -6.71
CA ASP A 6 10.69 -14.57 -7.69
C ASP A 6 9.85 -15.71 -7.05
N ARG A 7 9.96 -15.99 -5.74
CA ARG A 7 9.19 -17.06 -5.07
C ARG A 7 7.79 -16.65 -4.67
N HIS A 8 7.52 -15.35 -4.67
CA HIS A 8 6.16 -14.86 -4.61
C HIS A 8 5.69 -14.85 -6.06
N PRO A 9 4.59 -15.54 -6.43
CA PRO A 9 4.01 -15.24 -7.73
C PRO A 9 3.77 -13.75 -7.70
N ILE A 10 4.54 -13.02 -8.51
CA ILE A 10 4.09 -11.75 -9.05
C ILE A 10 2.79 -12.18 -9.68
N ASN A 11 1.66 -11.91 -9.01
CA ASN A 11 0.38 -11.98 -9.70
C ASN A 11 0.63 -11.06 -10.88
N GLN A 12 0.80 -11.67 -12.06
CA GLN A 12 1.07 -10.95 -13.27
C GLN A 12 -0.15 -10.07 -13.40
N VAL A 13 0.04 -8.80 -13.03
CA VAL A 13 -0.94 -7.78 -13.31
C VAL A 13 -1.16 -7.89 -14.83
N PRO A 14 -2.42 -7.96 -15.29
CA PRO A 14 -2.73 -8.26 -16.68
C PRO A 14 -1.83 -7.45 -17.61
N LYS A 15 -1.25 -8.13 -18.62
CA LYS A 15 -0.50 -7.45 -19.68
C LYS A 15 -1.42 -6.39 -20.30
N HIS A 16 -1.13 -5.13 -19.99
CA HIS A 16 -1.67 -3.91 -20.59
C HIS A 16 -2.96 -4.12 -21.38
N ALA A 17 -4.10 -4.07 -20.70
CA ALA A 17 -5.22 -3.40 -21.34
C ALA A 17 -4.83 -1.91 -21.40
N THR A 18 -5.15 -1.26 -22.52
CA THR A 18 -4.98 0.18 -22.75
C THR A 18 -5.89 0.99 -21.84
N SER A 19 -5.80 0.80 -20.52
CA SER A 19 -6.66 1.45 -19.54
C SER A 19 -6.15 2.86 -19.30
N ASP A 20 -6.96 3.86 -19.66
CA ASP A 20 -6.72 5.24 -19.30
C ASP A 20 -6.75 5.37 -17.76
N LEU A 21 -5.81 6.13 -17.19
CA LEU A 21 -5.79 6.44 -15.77
C LEU A 21 -7.10 7.11 -15.33
N ASN A 22 -7.74 7.89 -16.20
CA ASN A 22 -9.03 8.52 -15.92
C ASN A 22 -10.12 7.47 -15.68
N ASP A 23 -10.24 6.48 -16.56
CA ASP A 23 -11.21 5.38 -16.43
C ASP A 23 -10.97 4.60 -15.14
N LEU A 24 -9.70 4.28 -14.82
CA LEU A 24 -9.35 3.59 -13.59
C LEU A 24 -9.73 4.40 -12.35
N GLN A 25 -9.53 5.72 -12.37
CA GLN A 25 -9.92 6.60 -11.26
C GLN A 25 -11.44 6.69 -11.10
N GLU A 26 -12.21 6.71 -12.19
CA GLU A 26 -13.68 6.72 -12.14
C GLU A 26 -14.23 5.39 -11.63
N ARG A 27 -13.69 4.27 -12.11
CA ARG A 27 -14.00 2.94 -11.60
C ARG A 27 -13.69 2.82 -10.11
N PHE A 28 -12.53 3.33 -9.68
CA PHE A 28 -12.16 3.33 -8.26
C PHE A 28 -13.12 4.17 -7.40
N PHE A 29 -13.61 5.31 -7.92
CA PHE A 29 -14.66 6.10 -7.27
C PHE A 29 -15.99 5.33 -7.15
N LEU A 30 -16.42 4.63 -8.20
CA LEU A 30 -17.63 3.80 -8.14
C LEU A 30 -17.50 2.70 -7.07
N LEU A 31 -16.32 2.08 -6.97
CA LEU A 31 -16.05 1.07 -5.94
C LEU A 31 -16.03 1.65 -4.53
N GLN A 32 -15.58 2.90 -4.33
CA GLN A 32 -15.70 3.58 -3.04
C GLN A 32 -17.18 3.77 -2.65
N ARG A 33 -18.02 4.19 -3.60
CA ARG A 33 -19.47 4.34 -3.36
C ARG A 33 -20.10 2.99 -2.99
N GLU A 34 -19.76 1.94 -3.71
CA GLU A 34 -20.29 0.61 -3.45
C GLU A 34 -19.83 0.05 -2.09
N SER A 35 -18.55 0.26 -1.74
CA SER A 35 -18.02 -0.08 -0.41
C SER A 35 -18.81 0.60 0.71
N PHE A 36 -19.14 1.89 0.52
CA PHE A 36 -19.96 2.65 1.46
C PHE A 36 -21.38 2.09 1.58
N LYS A 37 -22.04 1.76 0.47
CA LYS A 37 -23.37 1.13 0.45
C LYS A 37 -23.38 -0.20 1.19
N GLN A 38 -22.39 -1.07 0.92
CA GLN A 38 -22.29 -2.41 1.53
C GLN A 38 -21.76 -2.39 2.98
N LYS A 39 -21.31 -1.22 3.47
CA LYS A 39 -20.67 -1.05 4.79
C LYS A 39 -19.42 -1.92 4.95
N ILE A 40 -18.62 -2.06 3.90
CA ILE A 40 -17.33 -2.76 3.93
C ILE A 40 -16.23 -1.70 3.90
N ALA A 41 -15.40 -1.65 4.94
CA ALA A 41 -14.26 -0.75 5.00
C ALA A 41 -13.02 -1.37 4.38
N HIS A 42 -12.14 -0.53 3.85
CA HIS A 42 -10.93 -0.97 3.17
C HIS A 42 -9.72 -0.22 3.71
N ILE A 43 -8.71 -0.97 4.16
CA ILE A 43 -7.42 -0.44 4.59
C ILE A 43 -6.39 -0.78 3.52
N PHE A 44 -5.76 0.25 2.95
CA PHE A 44 -4.72 0.11 1.94
C PHE A 44 -3.35 0.38 2.56
N LEU A 45 -2.52 -0.64 2.65
CA LEU A 45 -1.13 -0.56 3.09
C LEU A 45 -0.23 -0.42 1.86
N ILE A 46 0.26 0.79 1.61
CA ILE A 46 1.18 1.05 0.50
C ILE A 46 2.60 1.06 1.05
N GLU A 47 3.26 -0.09 0.94
CA GLU A 47 4.65 -0.29 1.35
C GLU A 47 5.60 -0.38 0.15
N GLY A 48 6.89 -0.34 0.43
CA GLY A 48 7.92 -0.48 -0.58
C GLY A 48 9.19 0.29 -0.21
N PHE A 49 10.24 0.07 -1.00
CA PHE A 49 11.50 0.79 -0.87
C PHE A 49 11.32 2.31 -0.98
N SER A 50 12.32 3.07 -0.52
CA SER A 50 12.43 4.49 -0.81
C SER A 50 12.45 4.75 -2.33
N SER A 51 11.99 5.92 -2.76
CA SER A 51 11.96 6.35 -4.17
C SER A 51 11.11 5.52 -5.14
N THR A 52 10.26 4.63 -4.64
CA THR A 52 9.24 3.90 -5.42
C THR A 52 8.06 4.79 -5.88
N GLY A 53 7.87 5.96 -5.26
CA GLY A 53 6.81 6.89 -5.64
C GLY A 53 5.48 6.68 -4.92
N LYS A 54 5.49 6.01 -3.75
CA LYS A 54 4.31 5.79 -2.88
C LYS A 54 3.43 7.04 -2.74
N GLY A 55 4.01 8.20 -2.47
CA GLY A 55 3.27 9.46 -2.33
C GLY A 55 2.56 9.91 -3.62
N SER A 56 3.19 9.74 -4.79
CA SER A 56 2.56 10.09 -6.07
C SER A 56 1.45 9.10 -6.46
N ILE A 57 1.63 7.81 -6.13
CA ILE A 57 0.59 6.79 -6.31
C ILE A 57 -0.60 7.10 -5.41
N LEU A 58 -0.36 7.39 -4.13
CA LEU A 58 -1.40 7.77 -3.19
C LEU A 58 -2.17 9.01 -3.66
N GLN A 59 -1.46 10.05 -4.09
CA GLN A 59 -2.08 11.25 -4.66
C GLN A 59 -3.02 10.88 -5.82
N SER A 60 -2.55 10.05 -6.75
CA SER A 60 -3.35 9.59 -7.88
C SER A 60 -4.56 8.76 -7.45
N LEU A 61 -4.44 7.90 -6.44
CA LEU A 61 -5.54 7.10 -5.87
C LEU A 61 -6.62 7.99 -5.23
N THR A 62 -6.23 9.08 -4.56
CA THR A 62 -7.17 9.89 -3.77
C THR A 62 -7.83 11.02 -4.56
N ILE A 63 -7.30 11.42 -5.71
CA ILE A 63 -7.68 12.69 -6.37
C ILE A 63 -9.17 12.77 -6.79
N ARG A 64 -9.81 11.63 -7.09
CA ARG A 64 -11.23 11.57 -7.51
C ARG A 64 -12.17 10.98 -6.46
N LEU A 65 -11.64 10.57 -5.31
CA LEU A 65 -12.45 9.97 -4.26
C LEU A 65 -13.29 11.03 -3.51
N ASP A 66 -14.43 10.63 -2.94
CA ASP A 66 -15.17 11.48 -2.01
C ASP A 66 -14.34 11.68 -0.73
N PRO A 67 -13.86 12.91 -0.43
CA PRO A 67 -12.98 13.18 0.70
C PRO A 67 -13.64 12.93 2.06
N ARG A 68 -14.97 12.81 2.12
CA ARG A 68 -15.71 12.47 3.34
C ARG A 68 -15.68 10.97 3.64
N LYS A 69 -15.24 10.14 2.67
CA LYS A 69 -15.30 8.68 2.70
C LYS A 69 -13.92 8.03 2.71
N PHE A 70 -12.86 8.81 2.82
CA PHE A 70 -11.53 8.26 3.05
C PHE A 70 -10.69 9.09 4.02
N LYS A 71 -9.66 8.46 4.56
CA LYS A 71 -8.61 9.11 5.34
C LYS A 71 -7.24 8.68 4.82
N VAL A 72 -6.27 9.57 4.94
CA VAL A 72 -4.84 9.26 4.76
C VAL A 72 -4.18 9.38 6.12
N TYR A 73 -3.47 8.34 6.53
CA TYR A 73 -2.66 8.36 7.74
C TYR A 73 -1.20 8.06 7.40
N SER A 74 -0.32 8.99 7.79
CA SER A 74 1.11 8.92 7.48
C SER A 74 1.96 9.19 8.72
N PRO A 75 2.12 8.22 9.63
CA PRO A 75 2.91 8.40 10.83
C PRO A 75 4.39 8.52 10.47
N TYR A 76 5.14 9.29 11.26
CA TYR A 76 6.59 9.31 11.16
C TYR A 76 7.16 8.01 11.72
N VAL A 77 7.85 7.26 10.86
CA VAL A 77 8.39 5.92 11.20
C VAL A 77 9.36 5.95 12.38
N HIS A 78 10.09 7.06 12.54
CA HIS A 78 11.14 7.23 13.54
C HIS A 78 10.65 7.83 14.86
N GLN A 79 9.42 8.35 14.91
CA GLN A 79 8.95 9.02 16.12
C GLN A 79 8.71 8.03 17.26
N SER A 80 9.19 8.42 18.45
CA SER A 80 9.00 7.72 19.73
C SER A 80 7.60 7.94 20.31
N GLU A 81 6.56 8.00 19.47
CA GLU A 81 5.17 8.17 19.93
C GLU A 81 4.65 6.98 20.76
N ASP A 82 5.45 5.94 20.96
CA ASP A 82 5.24 4.85 21.93
C ASP A 82 5.42 5.35 23.38
N ARG A 83 4.79 6.49 23.75
CA ARG A 83 4.78 7.13 25.07
C ARG A 83 4.16 6.24 26.16
N GLY A 84 4.72 5.04 26.37
CA GLY A 84 4.14 3.96 27.15
C GLY A 84 3.00 3.19 26.44
N TYR A 85 2.70 3.48 25.18
CA TYR A 85 1.62 2.81 24.45
C TYR A 85 2.10 1.54 23.73
N PRO A 86 1.21 0.54 23.54
CA PRO A 86 1.50 -0.62 22.72
C PRO A 86 1.87 -0.25 21.28
N PHE A 87 2.72 -1.08 20.64
CA PHE A 87 3.28 -0.86 19.29
C PHE A 87 2.26 -0.45 18.21
N LEU A 88 1.03 -0.97 18.27
CA LEU A 88 -0.02 -0.73 17.28
C LEU A 88 -1.05 0.34 17.67
N TRP A 89 -0.89 1.00 18.82
CA TRP A 89 -1.90 1.93 19.36
C TRP A 89 -2.30 3.03 18.37
N ASN A 90 -1.33 3.70 17.75
CA ASN A 90 -1.61 4.79 16.83
C ASN A 90 -2.32 4.32 15.54
N PHE A 91 -2.06 3.09 15.09
CA PHE A 91 -2.76 2.46 13.97
C PHE A 91 -4.21 2.11 14.35
N TRP A 92 -4.45 1.60 15.57
CA TRP A 92 -5.80 1.30 16.05
C TRP A 92 -6.69 2.54 16.17
N ARG A 93 -6.13 3.70 16.53
CA ARG A 93 -6.90 4.95 16.66
C ARG A 93 -7.51 5.46 15.36
N VAL A 94 -6.98 5.04 14.22
CA VAL A 94 -7.38 5.57 12.91
C VAL A 94 -8.14 4.56 12.07
N VAL A 95 -8.44 3.37 12.60
CA VAL A 95 -9.24 2.33 11.92
C VAL A 95 -10.52 2.97 11.32
N PRO A 96 -10.81 2.71 10.04
CA PRO A 96 -11.91 3.38 9.33
C PRO A 96 -13.27 2.93 9.85
N ARG A 97 -14.28 3.79 9.69
CA ARG A 97 -15.67 3.34 9.86
C ARG A 97 -16.04 2.38 8.73
N TYR A 98 -17.05 1.54 8.95
CA TYR A 98 -17.60 0.69 7.90
C TYR A 98 -17.95 1.51 6.65
N GLY A 99 -17.50 1.03 5.49
CA GLY A 99 -17.71 1.69 4.21
C GLY A 99 -16.68 2.78 3.85
N GLU A 100 -15.76 3.11 4.75
CA GLU A 100 -14.71 4.11 4.48
C GLU A 100 -13.41 3.45 4.00
N PHE A 101 -12.62 4.23 3.27
CA PHE A 101 -11.25 3.85 2.90
C PHE A 101 -10.24 4.49 3.87
N LEU A 102 -9.20 3.75 4.22
CA LEU A 102 -8.05 4.27 4.94
C LEU A 102 -6.78 3.92 4.17
N PHE A 103 -6.01 4.93 3.79
CA PHE A 103 -4.70 4.74 3.18
C PHE A 103 -3.61 4.99 4.21
N TYR A 104 -2.74 4.01 4.39
CA TYR A 104 -1.52 4.18 5.16
C TYR A 104 -0.34 4.49 4.22
N LEU A 105 0.34 5.60 4.50
CA LEU A 105 1.64 5.93 3.93
C LEU A 105 2.68 5.79 5.05
N ASN A 106 3.58 4.82 4.95
CA ASN A 106 4.40 4.34 6.07
C ASN A 106 3.57 3.60 7.13
N THR A 107 3.49 2.28 7.00
CA THR A 107 2.62 1.44 7.82
C THR A 107 3.35 0.92 9.07
N TYR A 108 2.70 0.05 9.84
CA TYR A 108 3.35 -0.70 10.91
C TYR A 108 4.49 -1.60 10.40
N TYR A 109 4.50 -1.98 9.11
CA TYR A 109 5.62 -2.69 8.48
C TYR A 109 6.82 -1.79 8.25
N SER A 110 6.64 -0.57 7.72
CA SER A 110 7.70 0.45 7.65
C SER A 110 8.33 0.69 9.03
N ARG A 111 7.50 0.76 10.08
CA ARG A 111 7.97 0.91 11.46
C ARG A 111 8.76 -0.29 11.95
N LEU A 112 8.28 -1.50 11.70
CA LEU A 112 9.00 -2.73 12.05
C LEU A 112 10.34 -2.81 11.31
N ALA A 113 10.37 -2.46 10.03
CA ALA A 113 11.58 -2.41 9.21
C ALA A 113 12.60 -1.41 9.75
N TYR A 114 12.16 -0.21 10.13
CA TYR A 114 13.01 0.80 10.75
C TYR A 114 13.61 0.33 12.09
N LEU A 115 12.81 -0.28 12.96
CA LEU A 115 13.32 -0.77 14.24
C LEU A 115 14.38 -1.88 14.06
N ARG A 116 14.21 -2.72 13.03
CA ARG A 116 15.19 -3.73 12.64
C ARG A 116 16.45 -3.12 12.04
N SER A 117 16.32 -2.10 11.18
CA SER A 117 17.48 -1.40 10.59
C SER A 117 18.24 -0.56 11.62
N GLU A 118 17.58 -0.10 12.68
CA GLU A 118 18.27 0.63 13.75
C GLU A 118 18.77 -0.28 14.87
N LYS A 119 18.55 -1.60 14.78
CA LYS A 119 18.82 -2.58 15.85
C LYS A 119 18.19 -2.17 17.20
N LYS A 120 17.06 -1.46 17.15
CA LYS A 120 16.29 -1.01 18.32
C LYS A 120 15.45 -2.11 18.95
N ILE A 121 15.31 -3.24 18.27
CA ILE A 121 14.60 -4.41 18.75
C ILE A 121 15.40 -5.68 18.53
N ASN A 122 15.32 -6.60 19.49
CA ASN A 122 15.89 -7.94 19.33
C ASN A 122 14.94 -8.86 18.53
N LEU A 123 15.35 -10.12 18.30
CA LEU A 123 14.53 -11.08 17.52
C LEU A 123 13.21 -11.43 18.21
N SER A 124 13.20 -11.63 19.53
CA SER A 124 11.98 -11.93 20.28
C SER A 124 10.97 -10.77 20.22
N GLU A 125 11.43 -9.53 20.36
CA GLU A 125 10.59 -8.35 20.22
C GLU A 125 10.07 -8.17 18.79
N TYR A 126 10.89 -8.49 17.79
CA TYR A 126 10.46 -8.50 16.39
C TYR A 126 9.33 -9.50 16.16
N ASP A 127 9.49 -10.74 16.63
CA ASP A 127 8.48 -11.78 16.49
C ASP A 127 7.17 -11.41 17.21
N HIS A 128 7.26 -10.83 18.42
CA HIS A 128 6.09 -10.35 19.14
C HIS A 128 5.36 -9.20 18.43
N ARG A 129 6.10 -8.23 17.87
CA ARG A 129 5.50 -7.12 17.11
C ARG A 129 4.88 -7.60 15.81
N LEU A 130 5.54 -8.51 15.12
CA LEU A 130 5.01 -9.14 13.91
C LEU A 130 3.74 -9.94 14.21
N LEU A 131 3.74 -10.75 15.26
CA LEU A 131 2.54 -11.48 15.69
C LEU A 131 1.39 -10.54 16.04
N SER A 132 1.68 -9.41 16.69
CA SER A 132 0.68 -8.38 16.99
C SER A 132 0.07 -7.79 15.72
N ILE A 133 0.88 -7.56 14.68
CA ILE A 133 0.41 -7.12 13.36
C ILE A 133 -0.53 -8.18 12.76
N LEU A 134 -0.11 -9.44 12.72
CA LEU A 134 -0.89 -10.52 12.12
C LEU A 134 -2.23 -10.74 12.83
N ASN A 135 -2.22 -10.69 14.16
CA ASN A 135 -3.45 -10.77 14.95
C ASN A 135 -4.36 -9.57 14.68
N THR A 136 -3.82 -8.36 14.54
CA THR A 136 -4.59 -7.17 14.20
C THR A 136 -5.23 -7.30 12.81
N GLU A 137 -4.47 -7.68 11.80
CA GLU A 137 -5.00 -7.91 10.44
C GLU A 137 -6.10 -8.99 10.43
N ARG A 138 -5.91 -10.06 11.21
CA ARG A 138 -6.90 -11.13 11.36
C ARG A 138 -8.18 -10.66 12.07
N ILE A 139 -8.07 -9.85 13.12
CA ILE A 139 -9.25 -9.30 13.81
C ILE A 139 -10.05 -8.43 12.83
N LEU A 140 -9.37 -7.56 12.08
CA LEU A 140 -10.00 -6.67 11.10
C LEU A 140 -10.68 -7.49 9.99
N SER A 141 -10.01 -8.51 9.45
CA SER A 141 -10.54 -9.33 8.35
C SER A 141 -11.72 -10.23 8.73
N LYS A 142 -11.90 -10.54 10.01
CA LYS A 142 -13.09 -11.24 10.52
C LYS A 142 -14.27 -10.31 10.76
N ASP A 143 -14.05 -9.00 10.70
CA ASP A 143 -15.09 -7.99 10.68
C ASP A 143 -15.26 -7.44 9.24
N LYS A 144 -16.05 -6.39 9.06
CA LYS A 144 -16.27 -5.72 7.78
C LYS A 144 -15.12 -4.80 7.36
N ILE A 145 -13.86 -5.18 7.64
CA ILE A 145 -12.67 -4.37 7.34
C ILE A 145 -11.63 -5.21 6.60
N ILE A 146 -11.36 -4.87 5.35
CA ILE A 146 -10.45 -5.66 4.50
C ILE A 146 -9.12 -4.93 4.38
N VAL A 147 -8.03 -5.64 4.72
CA VAL A 147 -6.66 -5.13 4.62
C VAL A 147 -6.04 -5.56 3.28
N HIS A 148 -5.67 -4.58 2.48
CA HIS A 148 -5.02 -4.73 1.18
C HIS A 148 -3.55 -4.33 1.31
N LYS A 149 -2.62 -5.23 0.99
CA LYS A 149 -1.19 -5.01 1.18
C LYS A 149 -0.44 -4.97 -0.13
N PHE A 150 0.21 -3.84 -0.41
CA PHE A 150 0.96 -3.61 -1.63
C PHE A 150 2.41 -3.34 -1.28
N PHE A 151 3.33 -4.03 -1.95
CA PHE A 151 4.75 -3.77 -1.84
C PHE A 151 5.29 -3.31 -3.19
N LEU A 152 5.72 -2.05 -3.26
CA LEU A 152 6.38 -1.49 -4.43
C LEU A 152 7.86 -1.88 -4.41
N HIS A 153 8.24 -2.78 -5.31
CA HIS A 153 9.62 -3.19 -5.49
C HIS A 153 10.31 -2.32 -6.54
N ILE A 154 11.56 -1.91 -6.30
CA ILE A 154 12.36 -1.17 -7.27
C ILE A 154 13.76 -1.77 -7.29
N SER A 155 14.36 -1.89 -8.47
CA SER A 155 15.73 -2.38 -8.57
C SER A 155 16.73 -1.43 -7.85
N LYS A 156 17.82 -1.98 -7.30
CA LYS A 156 18.92 -1.17 -6.70
C LYS A 156 19.41 -0.08 -7.67
N LYS A 157 19.49 -0.42 -8.96
CA LYS A 157 19.93 0.50 -10.02
C LYS A 157 18.95 1.66 -10.17
N ASP A 158 17.66 1.38 -10.26
CA ASP A 158 16.64 2.42 -10.45
C ASP A 158 16.40 3.24 -9.19
N GLN A 159 16.52 2.64 -8.01
CA GLN A 159 16.47 3.38 -6.75
C GLN A 159 17.62 4.39 -6.67
N LYS A 160 18.87 3.96 -6.93
CA LYS A 160 20.04 4.85 -6.94
C LYS A 160 19.85 5.99 -7.94
N LYS A 161 19.41 5.68 -9.16
CA LYS A 161 19.12 6.68 -10.20
C LYS A 161 18.08 7.71 -9.72
N ARG A 162 16.98 7.26 -9.11
CA ARG A 162 15.92 8.17 -8.63
C ARG A 162 16.37 9.03 -7.45
N LEU A 163 17.20 8.50 -6.56
CA LEU A 163 17.82 9.28 -5.48
C LEU A 163 18.72 10.38 -6.05
N GLU A 164 19.58 10.05 -7.01
CA GLU A 164 20.43 11.03 -7.71
C GLU A 164 19.61 12.09 -8.44
N ASP A 165 18.54 11.69 -9.14
CA ASP A 165 17.61 12.60 -9.82
C ASP A 165 16.90 13.54 -8.83
N SER A 166 16.51 13.04 -7.64
CA SER A 166 15.94 13.89 -6.58
C SER A 166 16.93 14.95 -6.12
N LYS A 167 18.22 14.64 -5.99
CA LYS A 167 19.27 15.64 -5.67
C LYS A 167 19.38 16.69 -6.76
N LYS A 168 19.48 16.26 -8.03
CA LYS A 168 19.58 17.17 -9.19
C LYS A 168 18.38 18.10 -9.31
N LYS A 169 17.17 17.61 -9.00
CA LYS A 169 15.92 18.38 -9.06
C LYS A 169 15.62 19.19 -7.80
N LYS A 170 16.53 19.23 -6.82
CA LYS A 170 16.33 19.89 -5.51
C LYS A 170 15.07 19.40 -4.77
N LYS A 171 14.74 18.10 -4.92
CA LYS A 171 13.62 17.41 -4.27
C LYS A 171 14.06 16.56 -3.08
N GLU A 172 15.21 16.88 -2.49
CA GLU A 172 15.77 16.14 -1.36
C GLU A 172 14.91 16.26 -0.10
N TRP A 173 14.08 17.31 -0.01
CA TRP A 173 13.11 17.51 1.06
C TRP A 173 12.02 16.41 1.08
N GLU A 174 11.81 15.70 -0.05
CA GLU A 174 10.90 14.55 -0.13
C GLU A 174 11.49 13.28 0.52
N LEU A 175 12.77 13.29 0.94
CA LEU A 175 13.49 12.11 1.44
C LEU A 175 13.85 12.25 2.91
N SER A 176 13.39 11.31 3.74
CA SER A 176 13.81 11.20 5.14
C SER A 176 15.23 10.63 5.27
N ALA A 177 15.81 10.73 6.47
CA ALA A 177 17.08 10.04 6.77
C ALA A 177 16.98 8.53 6.56
N PHE A 178 15.84 7.93 6.91
CA PHE A 178 15.54 6.52 6.68
C PHE A 178 15.52 6.17 5.18
N ASP A 179 14.96 7.04 4.33
CA ASP A 179 14.93 6.83 2.88
C ASP A 179 16.32 6.88 2.25
N LYS A 180 17.20 7.73 2.78
CA LYS A 180 18.60 7.85 2.33
C LYS A 180 19.41 6.63 2.75
N ASP A 181 19.26 6.18 4.01
CA ASP A 181 19.92 4.96 4.52
C ASP A 181 19.51 3.71 3.71
N GLN A 182 18.25 3.63 3.29
CA GLN A 182 17.78 2.59 2.36
C GLN A 182 18.53 2.55 1.04
N GLY A 183 18.82 3.72 0.47
CA GLY A 183 19.57 3.84 -0.78
C GLY A 183 21.03 3.41 -0.66
N GLU A 184 21.66 3.77 0.46
CA GLU A 184 23.05 3.42 0.75
C GLU A 184 23.20 1.92 1.08
N HIS A 185 22.23 1.36 1.81
CA HIS A 185 22.27 0.00 2.35
C HIS A 185 21.23 -0.94 1.72
N TYR A 186 20.99 -0.84 0.41
CA TYR A 186 19.94 -1.61 -0.29
C TYR A 186 19.85 -3.10 0.10
N LYS A 187 20.98 -3.83 0.14
CA LYS A 187 21.00 -5.27 0.44
C LYS A 187 20.42 -5.56 1.83
N ARG A 188 20.75 -4.73 2.81
CA ARG A 188 20.26 -4.86 4.19
C ARG A 188 18.75 -4.70 4.25
N TYR A 189 18.22 -3.68 3.57
CA TYR A 189 16.78 -3.42 3.54
C TYR A 189 16.01 -4.44 2.73
N PHE A 190 16.62 -4.95 1.66
CA PHE A 190 16.09 -6.08 0.92
C PHE A 190 15.88 -7.30 1.83
N GLU A 191 16.87 -7.68 2.63
CA GLU A 191 16.76 -8.81 3.57
C GLU A 191 15.68 -8.56 4.64
N ILE A 192 15.58 -7.31 5.15
CA ILE A 192 14.54 -6.94 6.12
C ILE A 192 13.14 -7.06 5.50
N PHE A 193 12.92 -6.48 4.33
CA PHE A 193 11.61 -6.52 3.67
C PHE A 193 11.26 -7.93 3.22
N ASP A 194 12.20 -8.71 2.69
CA ASP A 194 11.97 -10.11 2.30
C ASP A 194 11.51 -10.97 3.49
N SER A 195 12.15 -10.78 4.66
CA SER A 195 11.73 -11.43 5.90
C SER A 195 10.31 -11.02 6.33
N ILE A 196 10.02 -9.72 6.30
CA ILE A 196 8.69 -9.19 6.66
C ILE A 196 7.62 -9.74 5.72
N LEU A 197 7.81 -9.64 4.40
CA LEU A 197 6.84 -10.06 3.38
C LEU A 197 6.55 -11.55 3.50
N SER A 198 7.59 -12.37 3.64
CA SER A 198 7.47 -13.82 3.79
C SER A 198 6.73 -14.21 5.06
N ALA A 199 7.07 -13.58 6.19
CA ALA A 199 6.49 -13.93 7.49
C ALA A 199 5.09 -13.33 7.72
N SER A 200 4.64 -12.40 6.87
CA SER A 200 3.34 -11.74 7.00
C SER A 200 2.37 -11.98 5.85
N ARG A 201 2.66 -12.92 4.96
CA ARG A 201 1.72 -13.34 3.92
C ARG A 201 0.66 -14.26 4.55
N THR A 202 -0.58 -13.78 4.63
CA THR A 202 -1.71 -14.58 5.13
C THR A 202 -2.76 -14.77 4.05
N ILE A 203 -3.68 -15.73 4.25
CA ILE A 203 -4.81 -15.96 3.35
C ILE A 203 -5.75 -14.76 3.37
N ASP A 204 -6.02 -14.22 4.56
CA ASP A 204 -6.96 -13.11 4.75
C ASP A 204 -6.39 -11.77 4.23
N SER A 205 -5.07 -11.58 4.32
CA SER A 205 -4.37 -10.39 3.84
C SER A 205 -3.07 -10.78 3.12
N PRO A 206 -3.15 -11.15 1.83
CA PRO A 206 -1.97 -11.46 1.04
C PRO A 206 -1.24 -10.18 0.62
N TRP A 207 0.07 -10.29 0.38
CA TRP A 207 0.87 -9.26 -0.26
C TRP A 207 0.75 -9.30 -1.78
N GLN A 208 0.56 -8.14 -2.39
CA GLN A 208 0.70 -7.91 -3.82
C GLN A 208 1.99 -7.15 -4.07
N ILE A 209 2.93 -7.78 -4.77
CA ILE A 209 4.23 -7.17 -5.11
C ILE A 209 4.12 -6.55 -6.49
N ILE A 210 4.38 -5.25 -6.60
CA ILE A 210 4.28 -4.48 -7.83
C ILE A 210 5.66 -3.91 -8.16
N THR A 211 6.16 -4.22 -9.35
CA THR A 211 7.40 -3.64 -9.85
C THR A 211 7.21 -2.15 -10.13
N SER A 212 8.17 -1.35 -9.64
CA SER A 212 8.13 0.10 -9.67
C SER A 212 9.28 0.70 -10.46
N ASP A 213 9.90 -0.04 -11.39
CA ASP A 213 11.03 0.47 -12.18
C ASP A 213 10.59 1.59 -13.14
N LYS A 214 9.37 1.50 -13.69
CA LYS A 214 8.72 2.53 -14.51
C LYS A 214 7.54 3.18 -13.76
N LYS A 215 7.66 4.48 -13.46
CA LYS A 215 6.72 5.18 -12.57
C LYS A 215 5.28 5.23 -13.10
N GLU A 216 5.11 5.47 -14.39
CA GLU A 216 3.78 5.60 -15.02
C GLU A 216 3.05 4.26 -15.01
N ASP A 217 3.73 3.21 -15.48
CA ASP A 217 3.22 1.84 -15.43
C ASP A 217 2.86 1.44 -13.99
N THR A 218 3.69 1.79 -12.99
CA THR A 218 3.41 1.44 -11.59
C THR A 218 2.04 1.92 -11.12
N LYS A 219 1.62 3.14 -11.52
CA LYS A 219 0.33 3.69 -11.10
C LYS A 219 -0.83 2.87 -11.66
N LEU A 220 -0.80 2.58 -12.96
CA LEU A 220 -1.82 1.78 -13.63
C LEU A 220 -1.91 0.39 -12.99
N LEU A 221 -0.75 -0.26 -12.77
CA LEU A 221 -0.68 -1.58 -12.16
C LEU A 221 -1.27 -1.61 -10.74
N VAL A 222 -1.03 -0.55 -9.93
CA VAL A 222 -1.63 -0.41 -8.59
C VAL A 222 -3.14 -0.24 -8.69
N PHE A 223 -3.63 0.60 -9.60
CA PHE A 223 -5.06 0.79 -9.80
C PHE A 223 -5.75 -0.50 -10.21
N GLU A 224 -5.21 -1.20 -11.22
CA GLU A 224 -5.73 -2.48 -11.71
C GLU A 224 -5.79 -3.51 -10.58
N ALA A 225 -4.69 -3.67 -9.82
CA ALA A 225 -4.64 -4.63 -8.72
C ALA A 225 -5.64 -4.32 -7.59
N ILE A 226 -5.86 -3.03 -7.28
CA ILE A 226 -6.86 -2.59 -6.31
C ILE A 226 -8.26 -2.85 -6.84
N ILE A 227 -8.57 -2.40 -8.05
CA ILE A 227 -9.89 -2.50 -8.68
C ILE A 227 -10.31 -3.96 -8.81
N GLU A 228 -9.46 -4.81 -9.38
CA GLU A 228 -9.73 -6.25 -9.55
C GLU A 228 -10.07 -6.91 -8.20
N ARG A 229 -9.36 -6.52 -7.13
CA ARG A 229 -9.62 -7.05 -5.79
C ARG A 229 -10.93 -6.53 -5.21
N LEU A 230 -11.23 -5.24 -5.36
CA LEU A 230 -12.46 -4.63 -4.89
C LEU A 230 -13.69 -5.18 -5.62
N GLU A 231 -13.64 -5.31 -6.94
CA GLU A 231 -14.74 -5.85 -7.75
C GLU A 231 -15.12 -7.28 -7.30
N ARG A 232 -14.11 -8.13 -7.03
CA ARG A 232 -14.35 -9.48 -6.49
C ARG A 232 -15.00 -9.48 -5.11
N ILE A 233 -14.53 -8.61 -4.22
CA ILE A 233 -15.03 -8.51 -2.85
C ILE A 233 -16.48 -8.01 -2.84
N LEU A 234 -16.73 -6.93 -3.58
CA LEU A 234 -18.01 -6.23 -3.62
C LEU A 234 -19.01 -6.90 -4.56
N LYS A 235 -18.55 -7.86 -5.38
CA LYS A 235 -19.32 -8.48 -6.48
C LYS A 235 -19.94 -7.41 -7.38
N TYR A 236 -19.13 -6.42 -7.74
CA TYR A 236 -19.56 -5.23 -8.48
C TYR A 236 -18.68 -5.04 -9.71
N ASP A 237 -19.30 -4.97 -10.89
CA ASP A 237 -18.61 -4.70 -12.15
C ASP A 237 -18.52 -3.19 -12.38
N SER A 238 -17.38 -2.60 -12.01
CA SER A 238 -17.19 -1.15 -12.14
C SER A 238 -17.01 -0.70 -13.58
N GLN A 239 -16.55 -1.60 -14.47
CA GLN A 239 -16.36 -1.31 -15.88
C GLN A 239 -17.71 -1.14 -16.59
N ASN A 240 -18.63 -2.08 -16.39
CA ASN A 240 -19.98 -2.01 -16.95
C ASN A 240 -20.77 -0.83 -16.36
N ALA A 241 -20.64 -0.61 -15.04
CA ALA A 241 -21.26 0.55 -14.40
C ALA A 241 -20.78 1.87 -15.02
N LEU A 242 -19.47 2.02 -15.26
CA LEU A 242 -18.92 3.22 -15.89
C LEU A 242 -19.41 3.37 -17.34
N GLN A 243 -19.43 2.29 -18.12
CA GLN A 243 -19.97 2.32 -19.48
C GLN A 243 -21.43 2.76 -19.49
N SER A 244 -22.25 2.26 -18.57
CA SER A 244 -23.67 2.63 -18.46
C SER A 244 -23.86 4.14 -18.21
N ILE A 245 -23.05 4.72 -17.31
CA ILE A 245 -23.05 6.17 -17.03
C ILE A 245 -22.68 6.97 -18.28
N ASN A 246 -21.64 6.54 -19.00
CA ASN A 246 -21.16 7.23 -20.20
C ASN A 246 -22.18 7.19 -21.36
N HIS A 247 -23.11 6.23 -21.35
CA HIS A 247 -24.22 6.14 -22.30
C HIS A 247 -25.51 6.82 -21.80
N GLY A 248 -25.44 7.60 -20.70
CA GLY A 248 -26.57 8.38 -20.19
C GLY A 248 -27.60 7.58 -19.38
N MET A 249 -27.27 6.35 -18.96
CA MET A 249 -28.11 5.63 -18.00
C MET A 249 -27.78 6.09 -16.58
N GLU A 250 -28.79 6.56 -15.85
CA GLU A 250 -28.63 6.85 -14.42
C GLU A 250 -28.33 5.54 -13.66
N LEU A 251 -27.35 5.60 -12.75
CA LEU A 251 -27.14 4.53 -11.78
C LEU A 251 -28.41 4.40 -10.94
N ILE A 252 -29.13 3.29 -11.11
CA ILE A 252 -30.32 2.98 -10.31
C ILE A 252 -29.91 3.04 -8.82
N PRO A 253 -30.61 3.86 -8.00
CA PRO A 253 -30.18 4.23 -6.65
C PRO A 253 -29.86 3.06 -5.71
#